data_AF-A0A2P8WDM0-F1
#
_entry.id   AF-A0A2P8WDM0-F1
#
_cell.length_a   1.000
_cell.length_b   1.000
_cell.length_c   1.000
_cell.angle_alpha   90.00
_cell.angle_beta   90.00
_cell.angle_gamma   90.00
#
_symmetry.space_group_name_H-M   'P 1'
#
loop_
_entity.id
_entity.type
_entity.pdbx_description
1 polymer ?
#
loop_
_entity_poly.entity_id
_entity_poly.type
_entity_poly.pdbx_seq_one_letter_code
_entity_poly.pdbx_strand_id
1 'polypeptide(L)'
;PPSGAFLAQLAPDQMMQLQQLGVEVVVPGVVPPGFGVARVAMDDGEYAIVYRDDQNRCFGVQFSKDPVDSPAANQQQPVSSPLFPGADYGLNYDPPEDNPSRLFSDWLPGSQGAYRLLGAPDINALQGLSACRNVDLETAIPILESFTTVSPEIMGDGDPP
;
A
#
# COMPACT_ATOMS: atom_id res chain seq x y z
N PRO A 1 22.67 -3.73 0.79
CA PRO A 1 21.29 -3.25 1.02
C PRO A 1 20.74 -3.72 2.38
N PRO A 2 20.02 -2.89 3.16
CA PRO A 2 19.27 -3.41 4.29
C PRO A 2 18.24 -4.42 3.78
N SER A 3 18.29 -5.62 4.36
CA SER A 3 17.38 -6.73 4.08
C SER A 3 15.97 -6.29 4.43
N GLY A 4 15.11 -6.07 3.43
CA GLY A 4 13.73 -5.60 3.63
C GLY A 4 13.32 -4.39 2.77
N ALA A 5 14.24 -3.80 2.01
CA ALA A 5 13.91 -2.71 1.10
C ALA A 5 12.88 -3.19 0.05
N PHE A 6 11.70 -2.57 0.03
CA PHE A 6 10.63 -2.76 -0.95
C PHE A 6 11.15 -2.94 -2.40
N LEU A 7 12.16 -2.17 -2.78
CA LEU A 7 12.77 -2.21 -4.12
C LEU A 7 13.43 -3.55 -4.48
N ALA A 8 13.93 -4.29 -3.49
CA ALA A 8 14.48 -5.63 -3.73
C ALA A 8 13.40 -6.68 -4.01
N GLN A 9 12.12 -6.35 -3.81
CA GLN A 9 10.99 -7.25 -4.03
C GLN A 9 10.26 -6.99 -5.36
N LEU A 10 10.54 -5.87 -6.04
CA LEU A 10 9.97 -5.58 -7.34
C LEU A 10 10.78 -6.22 -8.47
N ALA A 11 10.09 -6.78 -9.46
CA ALA A 11 10.74 -7.12 -10.72
C ALA A 11 11.19 -5.84 -11.45
N PRO A 12 12.30 -5.85 -12.21
CA PRO A 12 12.79 -4.67 -12.94
C PRO A 12 11.72 -4.02 -13.83
N ASP A 13 10.91 -4.83 -14.51
CA ASP A 13 9.84 -4.33 -15.38
C ASP A 13 8.73 -3.60 -14.59
N GLN A 14 8.40 -4.07 -13.39
CA GLN A 14 7.41 -3.42 -12.52
C GLN A 14 7.93 -2.07 -12.02
N MET A 15 9.23 -1.98 -11.71
CA MET A 15 9.86 -0.74 -11.31
C MET A 15 9.88 0.27 -12.47
N MET A 16 10.24 -0.16 -13.68
CA MET A 16 10.19 0.70 -14.87
C MET A 16 8.77 1.21 -15.15
N GLN A 17 7.76 0.36 -15.02
CA GLN A 17 6.37 0.77 -15.24
C GLN A 17 5.90 1.80 -14.21
N LEU A 18 6.22 1.61 -12.92
CA LEU A 18 5.90 2.59 -11.87
C LEU A 18 6.58 3.94 -12.12
N GLN A 19 7.83 3.94 -12.59
CA GLN A 19 8.55 5.17 -12.96
C GLN A 19 7.92 5.89 -14.15
N GLN A 20 7.37 5.16 -15.12
CA GLN A 20 6.73 5.74 -16.30
C GLN A 20 5.40 6.43 -15.99
N LEU A 21 4.79 6.20 -14.82
CA LEU A 21 3.56 6.89 -14.41
C LEU A 21 3.78 8.40 -14.21
N GLY A 22 5.02 8.84 -13.97
CA GLY A 22 5.34 10.25 -13.72
C GLY A 22 4.72 10.79 -12.42
N VAL A 23 4.37 9.89 -11.49
CA VAL A 23 3.85 10.22 -10.17
C VAL A 23 4.80 9.74 -9.08
N GLU A 24 4.74 10.38 -7.92
CA GLU A 24 5.44 9.89 -6.74
C GLU A 24 4.87 8.52 -6.31
N VAL A 25 5.77 7.55 -6.13
CA VAL A 25 5.41 6.18 -5.75
C VAL A 25 5.60 6.03 -4.26
N VAL A 26 4.51 5.79 -3.54
CA VAL A 26 4.48 5.59 -2.09
C VAL A 26 4.35 4.10 -1.80
N VAL A 27 5.17 3.66 -0.86
CA VAL A 27 5.34 2.25 -0.50
C VAL A 27 5.52 2.13 1.00
N PRO A 28 5.30 0.95 1.61
CA PRO A 28 5.67 0.73 3.00
C PRO A 28 7.19 0.85 3.17
N GLY A 29 7.63 1.63 4.15
CA GLY A 29 9.02 1.63 4.61
C GLY A 29 9.36 0.37 5.41
N VAL A 30 8.35 -0.31 5.94
CA VAL A 30 8.47 -1.62 6.59
C VAL A 30 7.52 -2.60 5.91
N VAL A 31 8.08 -3.70 5.39
CA VAL A 31 7.31 -4.85 4.93
C VAL A 31 7.38 -5.94 6.02
N PRO A 32 6.25 -6.40 6.58
CA PRO A 32 6.28 -7.41 7.63
C PRO A 32 6.93 -8.72 7.15
N PRO A 33 7.54 -9.51 8.05
CA PRO A 33 8.14 -10.79 7.69
C PRO A 33 7.15 -11.71 6.98
N GLY A 34 7.60 -12.38 5.92
CA GLY A 34 6.77 -13.31 5.14
C GLY A 34 5.91 -12.66 4.05
N PHE A 35 5.78 -11.33 4.04
CA PHE A 35 5.11 -10.62 2.95
C PHE A 35 6.06 -10.37 1.78
N GLY A 36 5.54 -10.52 0.58
CA GLY A 36 6.18 -10.12 -0.67
C GLY A 36 5.20 -9.41 -1.60
N VAL A 37 5.73 -8.66 -2.58
CA VAL A 37 4.90 -8.07 -3.64
C VAL A 37 4.24 -9.19 -4.44
N ALA A 38 2.92 -9.28 -4.36
CA ALA A 38 2.11 -10.24 -5.09
C ALA A 38 1.65 -9.68 -6.44
N ARG A 39 1.45 -8.36 -6.52
CA ARG A 39 0.97 -7.70 -7.72
C ARG A 39 1.26 -6.21 -7.71
N VAL A 40 1.52 -5.69 -8.90
CA VAL A 40 1.40 -4.26 -9.22
C VAL A 40 0.29 -4.14 -10.26
N ALA A 41 -0.79 -3.43 -9.92
CA ALA A 41 -1.86 -3.08 -10.84
C ALA A 41 -1.71 -1.60 -11.20
N MET A 42 -1.83 -1.27 -12.47
CA MET A 42 -1.73 0.10 -12.98
C MET A 42 -2.83 0.32 -14.00
N ASP A 43 -3.50 1.47 -13.92
CA ASP A 43 -4.54 1.88 -14.85
C ASP A 43 -4.62 3.41 -14.89
N ASP A 44 -4.62 4.00 -16.10
CA ASP A 44 -4.71 5.45 -16.34
C ASP A 44 -3.87 6.40 -15.44
N GLY A 45 -2.66 5.96 -15.08
CA GLY A 45 -1.76 6.70 -14.20
C GLY A 45 -2.11 6.60 -12.71
N GLU A 46 -2.99 5.69 -12.34
CA GLU A 46 -3.23 5.19 -10.99
C GLU A 46 -2.48 3.87 -10.77
N TYR A 47 -2.26 3.50 -9.51
CA TYR A 47 -1.65 2.21 -9.20
C TYR A 47 -2.15 1.61 -7.89
N ALA A 48 -2.02 0.28 -7.77
CA ALA A 48 -2.13 -0.45 -6.53
C ALA A 48 -1.00 -1.50 -6.44
N ILE A 49 -0.24 -1.47 -5.34
CA ILE A 49 0.83 -2.44 -5.05
C ILE A 49 0.33 -3.33 -3.92
N VAL A 50 0.16 -4.62 -4.21
CA VAL A 50 -0.40 -5.61 -3.29
C VAL A 50 0.70 -6.49 -2.75
N TYR A 51 0.68 -6.69 -1.44
CA TYR A 51 1.56 -7.59 -0.70
C TYR A 51 0.75 -8.76 -0.17
N ARG A 52 1.35 -9.95 -0.18
CA ARG A 52 0.72 -11.18 0.29
C ARG A 52 1.74 -12.05 1.02
N ASP A 53 1.30 -12.72 2.07
CA ASP A 53 2.06 -13.77 2.75
C ASP A 53 1.60 -15.19 2.37
N ASP A 54 2.29 -16.19 2.91
CA ASP A 54 1.97 -17.62 2.71
C ASP A 54 0.61 -18.04 3.33
N GLN A 55 0.05 -17.22 4.20
CA GLN A 55 -1.27 -17.39 4.82
C GLN A 55 -2.39 -16.66 4.07
N ASN A 56 -2.11 -16.07 2.91
CA ASN A 56 -3.04 -15.26 2.13
C ASN A 56 -3.59 -14.04 2.88
N ARG A 57 -2.86 -13.54 3.87
CA ARG A 57 -3.11 -12.19 4.40
C ARG A 57 -2.55 -11.19 3.40
N CYS A 58 -3.31 -10.15 3.13
CA CYS A 58 -2.97 -9.15 2.13
C CYS A 58 -3.16 -7.74 2.68
N PHE A 59 -2.31 -6.85 2.21
CA PHE A 59 -2.50 -5.42 2.28
C PHE A 59 -2.01 -4.80 0.96
N GLY A 60 -2.42 -3.58 0.67
CA GLY A 60 -1.94 -2.86 -0.49
C GLY A 60 -1.74 -1.39 -0.23
N VAL A 61 -0.98 -0.75 -1.12
CA VAL A 61 -0.88 0.71 -1.21
C VAL A 61 -1.48 1.12 -2.54
N GLN A 62 -2.48 1.99 -2.50
CA GLN A 62 -3.13 2.54 -3.68
C GLN A 62 -2.79 4.03 -3.82
N PHE A 63 -2.63 4.47 -5.06
CA PHE A 63 -2.66 5.87 -5.46
C PHE A 63 -3.82 6.10 -6.43
N SER A 64 -4.49 7.24 -6.29
CA SER A 64 -5.51 7.72 -7.21
C SER A 64 -5.37 9.21 -7.43
N LYS A 65 -5.60 9.67 -8.68
CA LYS A 65 -5.60 11.10 -9.01
C LYS A 65 -6.89 11.77 -8.57
N ASP A 66 -8.00 11.04 -8.65
CA ASP A 66 -9.36 11.48 -8.30
C ASP A 66 -9.94 10.52 -7.25
N PRO A 67 -9.45 10.59 -5.99
CA PRO A 67 -9.85 9.66 -4.94
C PRO A 67 -11.35 9.75 -4.68
N VAL A 68 -12.02 8.60 -4.74
CA VAL A 68 -13.44 8.47 -4.36
C VAL A 68 -13.53 7.94 -2.93
N ASP A 69 -14.38 8.56 -2.12
CA ASP A 69 -14.60 8.12 -0.76
C ASP A 69 -15.09 6.67 -0.71
N SER A 70 -14.54 5.92 0.24
CA SER A 70 -15.02 4.56 0.50
C SER A 70 -16.26 4.57 1.38
N PRO A 71 -17.15 3.58 1.24
CA PRO A 71 -18.24 3.40 2.18
C PRO A 71 -17.70 3.31 3.61
N ALA A 72 -18.30 4.06 4.54
CA ALA A 72 -17.82 4.19 5.91
C ALA A 72 -17.70 2.83 6.63
N ALA A 73 -16.57 2.58 7.30
CA ALA A 73 -16.38 1.41 8.16
C ALA A 73 -17.07 1.57 9.52
N ASN A 74 -17.21 0.47 10.25
CA ASN A 74 -17.83 0.48 11.57
C ASN A 74 -16.93 1.10 12.65
N GLN A 75 -15.62 1.01 12.48
CA GLN A 75 -14.63 1.49 13.44
C GLN A 75 -13.49 2.23 12.75
N GLN A 76 -12.83 3.11 13.49
CA GLN A 76 -11.68 3.86 13.03
C GLN A 76 -10.63 3.95 14.14
N GLN A 77 -9.38 3.70 13.80
CA GLN A 77 -8.22 3.86 14.67
C GLN A 77 -7.34 4.99 14.13
N PRO A 78 -7.02 6.02 14.93
CA PRO A 78 -6.10 7.08 14.50
C PRO A 78 -4.73 6.53 14.11
N VAL A 79 -4.13 7.13 13.08
CA VAL A 79 -2.80 6.78 12.56
C VAL A 79 -1.98 8.03 12.28
N SER A 80 -0.66 7.94 12.46
CA SER A 80 0.26 9.05 12.21
C SER A 80 1.37 8.63 11.25
N SER A 81 1.22 9.02 9.98
CA SER A 81 2.27 8.80 8.98
C SER A 81 3.21 10.01 8.91
N PRO A 82 4.53 9.84 9.13
CA PRO A 82 5.50 10.93 9.00
C PRO A 82 5.55 11.52 7.58
N LEU A 83 5.22 10.73 6.55
CA LEU A 83 5.16 11.19 5.16
C LEU A 83 3.99 12.15 4.90
N PHE A 84 2.90 12.02 5.67
CA PHE A 84 1.68 12.80 5.50
C PHE A 84 1.35 13.59 6.78
N PRO A 85 2.14 14.64 7.08
CA PRO A 85 1.90 15.44 8.26
C PRO A 85 0.59 16.24 8.13
N GLY A 86 -0.18 16.33 9.23
CA GLY A 86 -1.16 17.41 9.39
C GLY A 86 -2.64 17.08 9.20
N ALA A 87 -3.12 15.87 9.50
CA ALA A 87 -4.55 15.62 9.76
C ALA A 87 -4.77 14.47 10.74
N ASP A 88 -5.98 14.38 11.28
CA ASP A 88 -6.46 13.22 12.03
C ASP A 88 -6.89 12.12 11.05
N TYR A 89 -5.91 11.46 10.42
CA TYR A 89 -6.18 10.31 9.57
C TYR A 89 -6.44 9.06 10.40
N GLY A 90 -7.25 8.16 9.86
CA GLY A 90 -7.61 6.91 10.48
C GLY A 90 -7.45 5.70 9.57
N LEU A 91 -7.20 4.57 10.21
CA LEU A 91 -7.42 3.24 9.66
C LEU A 91 -8.86 2.83 9.96
N ASN A 92 -9.67 2.73 8.93
CA ASN A 92 -11.05 2.31 8.95
C ASN A 92 -11.13 0.78 8.87
N TYR A 93 -11.89 0.13 9.75
CA TYR A 93 -12.02 -1.32 9.76
C TYR A 93 -13.36 -1.80 10.28
N ASP A 94 -13.73 -3.01 9.87
CA ASP A 94 -14.83 -3.76 10.45
C ASP A 94 -14.30 -4.95 11.25
N PRO A 95 -15.00 -5.39 12.31
CA PRO A 95 -14.70 -6.63 13.01
C PRO A 95 -14.51 -7.84 12.06
N PRO A 96 -13.66 -8.82 12.40
CA PRO A 96 -13.44 -10.01 11.57
C PRO A 96 -14.71 -10.84 11.29
N GLU A 97 -15.72 -10.75 12.14
CA GLU A 97 -17.02 -11.40 11.99
C GLU A 97 -17.92 -10.77 10.91
N ASP A 98 -17.64 -9.53 10.49
CA ASP A 98 -18.37 -8.87 9.41
C ASP A 98 -17.95 -9.43 8.05
N ASN A 99 -18.90 -9.51 7.10
CA ASN A 99 -18.64 -10.02 5.75
C ASN A 99 -19.22 -9.07 4.67
N PRO A 100 -18.37 -8.35 3.91
CA PRO A 100 -16.91 -8.37 3.98
C PRO A 100 -16.38 -7.56 5.19
N SER A 101 -15.39 -8.09 5.90
CA SER A 101 -14.62 -7.32 6.89
C SER A 101 -13.74 -6.32 6.14
N ARG A 102 -14.03 -5.01 6.25
CA ARG A 102 -13.24 -3.95 5.60
C ARG A 102 -12.01 -3.57 6.40
N LEU A 103 -11.00 -3.09 5.68
CA LEU A 103 -9.77 -2.51 6.22
C LEU A 103 -9.22 -1.55 5.17
N PHE A 104 -9.18 -0.25 5.46
CA PHE A 104 -8.59 0.75 4.56
C PHE A 104 -8.22 2.00 5.34
N SER A 105 -7.20 2.75 4.93
CA SER A 105 -6.97 4.08 5.51
C SER A 105 -7.83 5.13 4.86
N ASP A 106 -7.99 6.27 5.52
CA ASP A 106 -8.37 7.50 4.85
C ASP A 106 -7.41 7.80 3.69
N TRP A 107 -7.88 8.62 2.74
CA TRP A 107 -7.06 9.15 1.67
C TRP A 107 -6.04 10.14 2.24
N LEU A 108 -4.76 9.80 2.09
CA LEU A 108 -3.60 10.59 2.48
C LEU A 108 -3.19 11.48 1.30
N PRO A 109 -3.31 12.81 1.42
CA PRO A 109 -3.10 13.72 0.29
C PRO A 109 -1.63 13.79 -0.13
N GLY A 110 -1.39 13.67 -1.42
CA GLY A 110 -0.11 13.91 -2.09
C GLY A 110 -0.17 15.12 -3.02
N SER A 111 0.96 15.44 -3.64
CA SER A 111 1.05 16.56 -4.59
C SER A 111 0.32 16.32 -5.92
N GLN A 112 0.10 15.06 -6.30
CA GLN A 112 -0.48 14.65 -7.58
C GLN A 112 -1.77 13.82 -7.46
N GLY A 113 -2.29 13.63 -6.24
CA GLY A 113 -3.43 12.76 -5.97
C GLY A 113 -3.48 12.40 -4.48
N ALA A 114 -3.98 11.22 -4.14
CA ALA A 114 -3.98 10.71 -2.78
C ALA A 114 -3.61 9.23 -2.71
N TYR A 115 -3.14 8.82 -1.54
CA TYR A 115 -2.70 7.46 -1.24
C TYR A 115 -3.54 6.83 -0.15
N ARG A 116 -3.65 5.50 -0.12
CA ARG A 116 -4.25 4.80 1.01
C ARG A 116 -3.74 3.38 1.17
N LEU A 117 -3.90 2.86 2.38
CA LEU A 117 -3.80 1.42 2.64
C LEU A 117 -5.09 0.72 2.21
N LEU A 118 -4.95 -0.41 1.54
CA LEU A 118 -6.03 -1.30 1.11
C LEU A 118 -6.01 -2.62 1.88
N GLY A 119 -7.21 -3.10 2.20
CA GLY A 119 -7.46 -4.43 2.75
C GLY A 119 -8.01 -5.40 1.72
N ALA A 120 -8.35 -6.58 2.19
CA ALA A 120 -8.76 -7.72 1.37
C ALA A 120 -9.99 -7.48 0.49
N PRO A 121 -11.08 -6.81 0.93
CA PRO A 121 -12.24 -6.62 0.06
C PRO A 121 -11.90 -5.85 -1.22
N ASP A 122 -11.19 -4.73 -1.09
CA ASP A 122 -10.73 -3.92 -2.23
C ASP A 122 -9.72 -4.69 -3.09
N ILE A 123 -8.78 -5.40 -2.46
CA ILE A 123 -7.78 -6.20 -3.18
C ILE A 123 -8.43 -7.35 -3.97
N ASN A 124 -9.42 -8.04 -3.39
CA ASN A 124 -10.14 -9.13 -4.05
C ASN A 124 -11.02 -8.64 -5.22
N ALA A 125 -11.36 -7.35 -5.27
CA ALA A 125 -12.03 -6.74 -6.42
C ALA A 125 -11.07 -6.48 -7.60
N LEU A 126 -9.75 -6.51 -7.38
CA LEU A 126 -8.75 -6.42 -8.44
C LEU A 126 -8.67 -7.75 -9.19
N GLN A 127 -8.83 -7.70 -10.53
CA GLN A 127 -8.88 -8.90 -11.37
C GLN A 127 -7.67 -9.81 -11.18
N GLY A 128 -7.85 -11.08 -10.81
CA GLY A 128 -6.74 -12.04 -10.69
C GLY A 128 -6.03 -12.04 -9.34
N LEU A 129 -6.59 -11.36 -8.35
CA LEU A 129 -6.30 -11.61 -6.93
C LEU A 129 -7.57 -12.16 -6.28
N SER A 130 -7.50 -13.38 -5.76
CA SER A 130 -8.60 -13.97 -5.00
C SER A 130 -8.07 -14.64 -3.73
N ALA A 131 -8.96 -14.74 -2.74
CA ALA A 131 -8.73 -15.34 -1.43
C ALA A 131 -7.79 -14.55 -0.49
N CYS A 132 -7.68 -13.23 -0.65
CA CYS A 132 -7.03 -12.39 0.36
C CYS A 132 -7.88 -12.31 1.63
N ARG A 133 -7.20 -12.29 2.78
CA ARG A 133 -7.74 -11.94 4.09
C ARG A 133 -7.04 -10.67 4.59
N ASN A 134 -7.73 -9.87 5.40
CA ASN A 134 -7.09 -8.70 6.01
C ASN A 134 -5.90 -9.12 6.85
N VAL A 135 -4.88 -8.26 6.89
CA VAL A 135 -3.95 -8.23 8.00
C VAL A 135 -4.67 -7.73 9.27
N ASP A 136 -4.16 -8.08 10.44
CA ASP A 136 -4.64 -7.51 11.70
C ASP A 136 -4.21 -6.04 11.86
N LEU A 137 -4.83 -5.33 12.82
CA LEU A 137 -4.53 -3.92 13.09
C LEU A 137 -3.09 -3.72 13.57
N GLU A 138 -2.56 -4.66 14.36
CA GLU A 138 -1.18 -4.63 14.86
C GLU A 138 -0.16 -4.69 13.72
N THR A 139 -0.54 -5.25 12.57
CA THR A 139 0.25 -5.28 11.34
C THR A 139 -0.05 -4.07 10.45
N ALA A 140 -1.32 -3.70 10.28
CA ALA A 140 -1.75 -2.64 9.36
C ALA A 140 -1.24 -1.25 9.76
N ILE A 141 -1.29 -0.92 11.05
CA ILE A 141 -0.92 0.41 11.55
C ILE A 141 0.58 0.68 11.32
N PRO A 142 1.52 -0.20 11.73
CA PRO A 142 2.94 0.02 11.44
C PRO A 142 3.26 0.11 9.95
N ILE A 143 2.56 -0.63 9.09
CA ILE A 143 2.72 -0.51 7.63
C ILE A 143 2.37 0.91 7.19
N LEU A 144 1.18 1.39 7.55
CA LEU A 144 0.66 2.70 7.16
C LEU A 144 1.53 3.85 7.68
N GLU A 145 1.94 3.76 8.95
CA GLU A 145 2.81 4.75 9.58
C GLU A 145 4.25 4.70 9.04
N SER A 146 4.64 3.60 8.38
CA SER A 146 5.94 3.48 7.73
C SER A 146 5.98 3.98 6.29
N PHE A 147 4.87 4.48 5.72
CA PHE A 147 4.83 4.92 4.33
C PHE A 147 5.99 5.86 3.98
N THR A 148 6.60 5.61 2.83
CA THR A 148 7.76 6.33 2.32
C THR A 148 7.69 6.43 0.80
N THR A 149 8.45 7.34 0.21
CA THR A 149 8.50 7.54 -1.23
C THR A 149 9.67 6.78 -1.83
N VAL A 150 9.48 6.20 -3.02
CA VAL A 150 10.57 5.63 -3.78
C VAL A 150 11.41 6.78 -4.36
N SER A 151 12.55 7.07 -3.72
CA SER A 151 13.53 8.04 -4.22
C SER A 151 14.63 7.33 -5.02
N PRO A 152 15.24 7.99 -6.04
CA PRO A 152 16.34 7.42 -6.82
C PRO A 152 17.56 7.00 -6.00
N GLU A 153 17.77 7.60 -4.84
CA GLU A 153 18.85 7.24 -3.91
C GLU A 153 18.66 5.84 -3.28
N ILE A 154 17.41 5.35 -3.20
CA ILE A 154 17.10 4.00 -2.69
C ILE A 154 17.35 2.94 -3.79
N MET A 155 17.50 3.36 -5.06
CA MET A 155 17.71 2.49 -6.21
C MET A 155 19.15 1.98 -6.35
N GLY A 156 20.08 2.51 -5.55
CA GLY A 156 21.50 2.17 -5.60
C GLY A 156 22.16 2.71 -6.86
N ASP A 157 23.08 3.64 -6.70
CA ASP A 157 24.07 3.93 -7.73
C ASP A 157 24.86 2.65 -7.99
N GLY A 158 24.45 1.91 -9.00
CA GLY A 158 25.28 0.92 -9.66
C GLY A 158 26.42 1.67 -10.31
N ASP A 159 27.49 1.91 -9.55
CA ASP A 159 28.78 2.34 -10.09
C ASP A 159 29.20 1.30 -11.14
N PRO A 160 29.29 1.65 -12.43
CA PRO A 160 29.85 0.73 -13.42
C PRO A 160 31.38 0.70 -13.25
N PRO A 161 32.03 -0.47 -13.45
CA PRO A 161 33.49 -0.58 -13.40
C PRO A 161 34.19 0.23 -14.50
#